data_AF-A0A529Z4N5-F1
#
_entry.id   AF-A0A529Z4N5-F1
#
_cell.length_a   1.000
_cell.length_b   1.000
_cell.length_c   1.000
_cell.angle_alpha   90.00
_cell.angle_beta   90.00
_cell.angle_gamma   90.00
#
_symmetry.space_group_name_H-M   'P 1'
#
loop_
_entity.id
_entity.type
_entity.pdbx_description
1 polymer ?
#
loop_
_entity_poly.entity_id
_entity_poly.type
_entity_poly.pdbx_seq_one_letter_code
_entity_poly.pdbx_strand_id
1 'polypeptide(L)'
;MSAVAHELQPRAMPPSAVNAKLISLIASAAIGIGILLSGFVISEPAPYEIYMAGLIAVWALFGLRISRAIVPLLVLLVAMNIGGMIAMTQMADLANTPLYLAVSLFLAFSAVFFASVTSVQPSLYRLIFIAYVVSAVATSLLGIAGYFHVFPGAEMFTKYDRAAGAFQDPNVFGPFLVLPGTYLL
;
A
#
# COMPACT_ATOMS: atom_id res chain seq x y z
N MET A 1 52.63 28.99 -1.24
CA MET A 1 51.19 29.05 -1.62
C MET A 1 50.82 27.86 -2.50
N SER A 2 50.60 26.65 -1.95
CA SER A 2 50.09 25.51 -2.74
C SER A 2 49.65 24.31 -1.87
N ALA A 3 48.77 24.54 -0.88
CA ALA A 3 48.16 23.45 -0.12
C ALA A 3 46.62 23.49 -0.12
N VAL A 4 46.02 24.58 -0.63
CA VAL A 4 44.56 24.78 -0.60
C VAL A 4 43.87 24.31 -1.90
N ALA A 5 44.62 24.06 -2.97
CA ALA A 5 44.05 23.74 -4.28
C ALA A 5 43.65 22.26 -4.48
N HIS A 6 44.04 21.35 -3.59
CA HIS A 6 43.75 19.92 -3.76
C HIS A 6 42.38 19.50 -3.18
N GLU A 7 41.75 20.31 -2.33
CA GLU A 7 40.53 19.89 -1.60
C GLU A 7 39.20 20.22 -2.31
N LEU A 8 39.22 20.88 -3.47
CA LEU A 8 38.02 21.36 -4.16
C LEU A 8 37.73 20.65 -5.50
N GLN A 9 38.32 19.47 -5.75
CA GLN A 9 37.80 18.64 -6.84
C GLN A 9 36.46 18.05 -6.41
N PRO A 10 35.35 18.29 -7.14
CA PRO A 10 34.11 17.58 -6.90
C PRO A 10 34.43 16.10 -7.08
N ARG A 11 34.43 15.33 -5.98
CA ARG A 11 34.72 13.90 -6.01
C ARG A 11 33.59 13.27 -6.82
N ALA A 12 33.83 13.04 -8.11
CA ALA A 12 32.85 12.44 -9.00
C ALA A 12 32.38 11.14 -8.36
N MET A 13 31.07 11.05 -8.06
CA MET A 13 30.53 9.88 -7.37
C MET A 13 30.77 8.64 -8.24
N PRO A 14 31.23 7.52 -7.67
CA PRO A 14 31.42 6.31 -8.45
C PRO A 14 30.07 5.86 -9.04
N PRO A 15 30.03 5.36 -10.29
CA PRO A 15 28.78 4.97 -10.96
C PRO A 15 27.92 3.99 -10.15
N SER A 16 28.54 3.12 -9.35
CA SER A 16 27.86 2.18 -8.46
C SER A 16 27.06 2.88 -7.34
N ALA A 17 27.57 3.96 -6.77
CA ALA A 17 26.87 4.74 -5.74
C ALA A 17 25.67 5.49 -6.34
N VAL A 18 25.82 6.00 -7.56
CA VAL A 18 24.72 6.64 -8.31
C VAL A 18 23.61 5.63 -8.60
N ASN A 19 23.97 4.44 -9.10
CA ASN A 19 23.01 3.37 -9.39
C ASN A 19 22.28 2.89 -8.13
N ALA A 20 23.01 2.70 -7.01
CA ALA A 20 22.39 2.31 -5.74
C ALA A 20 21.38 3.37 -5.24
N LYS A 21 21.72 4.66 -5.39
CA LYS A 21 20.81 5.75 -5.01
C LYS A 21 19.57 5.80 -5.92
N LEU A 22 19.74 5.64 -7.23
CA LEU A 22 18.65 5.54 -8.20
C LEU A 22 17.70 4.39 -7.87
N ILE A 23 18.23 3.20 -7.60
CA ILE A 23 17.43 2.03 -7.21
C ILE A 23 16.63 2.34 -5.94
N SER A 24 17.26 2.94 -4.93
CA SER A 24 16.56 3.31 -3.70
C SER A 24 15.45 4.36 -3.93
N LEU A 25 15.66 5.32 -4.83
CA LEU A 25 14.65 6.32 -5.19
C LEU A 25 13.48 5.68 -5.95
N ILE A 26 13.76 4.82 -6.94
CA ILE A 26 12.73 4.09 -7.69
C ILE A 26 11.92 3.21 -6.74
N ALA A 27 12.59 2.49 -5.84
CA ALA A 27 11.92 1.65 -4.87
C ALA A 27 11.01 2.45 -3.93
N SER A 28 11.50 3.59 -3.43
CA SER A 28 10.73 4.49 -2.58
C SER A 28 9.52 5.04 -3.33
N ALA A 29 9.71 5.49 -4.58
CA ALA A 29 8.63 6.01 -5.43
C ALA A 29 7.58 4.94 -5.71
N ALA A 30 7.99 3.70 -6.00
CA ALA A 30 7.06 2.60 -6.25
C ALA A 30 6.21 2.28 -5.03
N ILE A 31 6.82 2.25 -3.84
CA ILE A 31 6.09 2.06 -2.57
C ILE A 31 5.14 3.23 -2.31
N GLY A 32 5.60 4.47 -2.53
CA GLY A 32 4.78 5.67 -2.38
C GLY A 32 3.56 5.66 -3.31
N ILE A 33 3.74 5.27 -4.57
CA ILE A 33 2.64 5.09 -5.54
C ILE A 33 1.67 4.01 -5.06
N GLY A 34 2.17 2.87 -4.59
CA GLY A 34 1.33 1.81 -4.03
C GLY A 34 0.45 2.32 -2.88
N ILE A 35 1.02 3.09 -1.96
CA ILE A 35 0.24 3.69 -0.85
C ILE A 35 -0.73 4.77 -1.33
N LEU A 36 -0.41 5.54 -2.37
CA LEU A 36 -1.36 6.49 -2.94
C LEU A 36 -2.57 5.77 -3.55
N LEU A 37 -2.32 4.66 -4.26
CA LEU A 37 -3.37 3.86 -4.90
C LEU A 37 -4.29 3.16 -3.89
N SER A 38 -3.83 2.91 -2.65
CA SER A 38 -4.63 2.22 -1.62
C SER A 38 -5.91 2.96 -1.21
N GLY A 39 -6.01 4.27 -1.51
CA GLY A 39 -7.20 5.08 -1.26
C GLY A 39 -8.28 4.99 -2.33
N PHE A 40 -8.06 4.21 -3.39
CA PHE A 40 -8.93 4.09 -4.56
C PHE A 40 -9.36 2.64 -4.77
N VAL A 41 -10.49 2.26 -4.17
CA VAL A 41 -11.09 0.91 -4.17
C VAL A 41 -12.58 1.00 -4.55
N ILE A 42 -12.89 1.58 -5.73
CA ILE A 42 -14.28 1.74 -6.20
C ILE A 42 -14.83 0.45 -6.83
N SER A 43 -13.96 -0.32 -7.49
CA SER A 43 -14.31 -1.58 -8.16
C SER A 43 -13.18 -2.58 -7.99
N GLU A 44 -13.52 -3.82 -7.67
CA GLU A 44 -12.57 -4.90 -7.49
C GLU A 44 -12.32 -5.65 -8.82
N PRO A 45 -11.06 -6.04 -9.12
CA PRO A 45 -9.83 -5.70 -8.39
C PRO A 45 -9.46 -4.23 -8.60
N ALA A 46 -9.12 -3.53 -7.52
CA ALA A 46 -8.81 -2.11 -7.60
C ALA A 46 -7.38 -1.88 -8.13
N PRO A 47 -7.06 -0.62 -8.52
CA PRO A 47 -5.74 -0.27 -9.01
C PRO A 47 -4.62 -0.65 -8.03
N TYR A 48 -4.90 -0.59 -6.73
CA TYR A 48 -3.98 -1.00 -5.67
C TYR A 48 -3.61 -2.49 -5.76
N GLU A 49 -4.59 -3.39 -5.86
CA GLU A 49 -4.34 -4.83 -5.90
C GLU A 49 -3.46 -5.21 -7.09
N ILE A 50 -3.80 -4.70 -8.27
CA ILE A 50 -3.07 -5.02 -9.52
C ILE A 50 -1.64 -4.49 -9.45
N TYR A 51 -1.46 -3.23 -9.03
CA TYR A 51 -0.14 -2.61 -8.92
C TYR A 51 0.75 -3.34 -7.91
N MET A 52 0.22 -3.61 -6.72
CA MET A 52 0.96 -4.26 -5.65
C MET A 52 1.24 -5.73 -5.95
N ALA A 53 0.36 -6.46 -6.64
CA ALA A 53 0.63 -7.83 -7.06
C ALA A 53 1.89 -7.88 -7.96
N GLY A 54 1.99 -6.97 -8.92
CA GLY A 54 3.18 -6.81 -9.76
C GLY A 54 4.41 -6.40 -8.94
N LEU A 55 4.26 -5.43 -8.04
CA LEU A 55 5.35 -4.94 -7.20
C LEU A 55 5.93 -6.03 -6.29
N ILE A 56 5.05 -6.80 -5.64
CA ILE A 56 5.40 -7.93 -4.76
C ILE A 56 6.10 -9.01 -5.58
N ALA A 57 5.60 -9.34 -6.78
CA ALA A 57 6.23 -10.34 -7.65
C ALA A 57 7.64 -9.92 -8.06
N VAL A 58 7.84 -8.65 -8.46
CA VAL A 58 9.17 -8.11 -8.77
C VAL A 58 10.09 -8.21 -7.54
N TRP A 59 9.63 -7.77 -6.36
CA TRP A 59 10.44 -7.87 -5.14
C TRP A 59 10.78 -9.31 -4.76
N ALA A 60 9.84 -10.23 -4.89
CA ALA A 60 10.05 -11.65 -4.62
C ALA A 60 11.16 -12.24 -5.50
N LEU A 61 11.24 -11.83 -6.78
CA LEU A 61 12.27 -12.27 -7.71
C LEU A 61 13.64 -11.62 -7.48
N PHE A 62 13.67 -10.34 -7.10
CA PHE A 62 14.91 -9.54 -7.04
C PHE A 62 15.47 -9.33 -5.62
N GLY A 63 14.81 -9.85 -4.58
CA GLY A 63 15.43 -9.95 -3.25
C GLY A 63 14.56 -9.53 -2.07
N LEU A 64 13.33 -10.02 -1.98
CA LEU A 64 12.48 -9.86 -0.80
C LEU A 64 13.15 -10.55 0.41
N ARG A 65 13.48 -9.78 1.44
CA ARG A 65 14.06 -10.30 2.68
C ARG A 65 12.98 -10.45 3.74
N ILE A 66 12.69 -11.67 4.15
CA ILE A 66 11.77 -11.96 5.26
C ILE A 66 12.61 -12.22 6.50
N SER A 67 12.56 -11.29 7.46
CA SER A 67 13.24 -11.46 8.74
C SER A 67 12.50 -12.49 9.62
N ARG A 68 13.22 -13.12 10.56
CA ARG A 68 12.63 -14.12 11.47
C ARG A 68 11.46 -13.56 12.28
N ALA A 69 11.46 -12.25 12.54
CA ALA A 69 10.38 -11.55 13.24
C ALA A 69 9.09 -11.43 12.42
N ILE A 70 9.16 -11.51 11.09
CA ILE A 70 8.01 -11.41 10.18
C ILE A 70 7.38 -12.79 9.94
N VAL A 71 8.11 -13.88 10.18
CA VAL A 71 7.63 -15.26 9.97
C VAL A 71 6.33 -15.56 10.73
N PRO A 72 6.14 -15.19 12.01
CA PRO A 72 4.88 -15.41 12.70
C PRO A 72 3.68 -14.74 11.99
N LEU A 73 3.86 -13.51 11.50
CA LEU A 73 2.83 -12.79 10.74
C LEU A 73 2.45 -13.57 9.48
N LEU A 74 3.45 -13.99 8.69
CA LEU A 74 3.23 -14.77 7.48
C LEU A 74 2.49 -16.08 7.77
N VAL A 75 2.95 -16.84 8.77
CA VAL A 75 2.37 -18.14 9.12
C VAL A 75 0.92 -17.99 9.57
N LEU A 76 0.62 -17.02 10.44
CA LEU A 76 -0.73 -16.81 10.96
C LEU A 76 -1.70 -16.38 9.85
N LEU A 77 -1.30 -15.45 8.98
CA LEU A 77 -2.15 -14.97 7.90
C LEU A 77 -2.37 -16.05 6.82
N VAL A 78 -1.36 -16.84 6.49
CA VAL A 78 -1.51 -17.97 5.56
C VAL A 78 -2.37 -19.07 6.18
N ALA A 79 -2.17 -19.41 7.45
CA ALA A 79 -3.00 -20.38 8.15
C ALA A 79 -4.47 -19.96 8.21
N MET A 80 -4.74 -18.66 8.48
CA MET A 80 -6.09 -18.09 8.41
C MET A 80 -6.71 -18.26 7.02
N ASN A 81 -5.96 -17.96 5.95
CA ASN A 81 -6.45 -18.11 4.57
C ASN A 81 -6.69 -19.59 4.21
N ILE A 82 -5.84 -20.51 4.66
CA ILE A 82 -6.06 -21.96 4.51
C ILE A 82 -7.34 -22.39 5.22
N GLY A 83 -7.56 -21.92 6.46
CA GLY A 83 -8.81 -22.12 7.18
C GLY A 83 -10.03 -21.60 6.40
N GLY A 84 -9.91 -20.43 5.77
CA GLY A 84 -10.93 -19.87 4.88
C GLY A 84 -11.21 -20.74 3.65
N MET A 85 -10.17 -21.28 3.00
CA MET A 85 -10.33 -22.22 1.89
C MET A 85 -11.02 -23.53 2.33
N ILE A 86 -10.69 -24.04 3.51
CA ILE A 86 -11.37 -25.22 4.07
C ILE A 86 -12.84 -24.92 4.33
N ALA A 87 -13.14 -23.77 4.95
CA ALA A 87 -14.52 -23.34 5.22
C ALA A 87 -15.34 -23.16 3.94
N MET A 88 -14.73 -22.64 2.86
CA MET A 88 -15.36 -22.51 1.55
C MET A 88 -15.87 -23.85 0.99
N THR A 89 -15.20 -24.97 1.29
CA THR A 89 -15.68 -26.30 0.86
C THR A 89 -17.00 -26.74 1.49
N GLN A 90 -17.40 -26.10 2.59
CA GLN A 90 -18.63 -26.41 3.32
C GLN A 90 -19.81 -25.51 2.92
N MET A 91 -19.59 -24.56 2.00
CA MET A 91 -20.64 -23.64 1.56
C MET A 91 -21.53 -24.27 0.48
N ALA A 92 -22.85 -24.08 0.61
CA ALA A 92 -23.81 -24.53 -0.39
C ALA A 92 -23.84 -23.65 -1.65
N ASP A 93 -23.52 -22.36 -1.49
CA ASP A 93 -23.34 -21.40 -2.59
C ASP A 93 -22.03 -20.64 -2.34
N LEU A 94 -21.17 -20.60 -3.35
CA LEU A 94 -19.86 -19.97 -3.28
C LEU A 94 -19.93 -18.47 -3.51
N ALA A 95 -20.91 -17.96 -4.27
CA ALA A 95 -21.03 -16.54 -4.64
C ALA A 95 -19.66 -15.88 -4.92
N ASN A 96 -19.32 -14.80 -4.20
CA ASN A 96 -18.05 -14.08 -4.33
C ASN A 96 -16.94 -14.58 -3.39
N THR A 97 -17.14 -15.70 -2.68
CA THR A 97 -16.18 -16.25 -1.71
C THR A 97 -14.80 -16.52 -2.31
N PRO A 98 -14.66 -17.09 -3.53
CA PRO A 98 -13.35 -17.28 -4.14
C PRO A 98 -12.57 -15.97 -4.33
N LEU A 99 -13.26 -14.90 -4.78
CA LEU A 99 -12.64 -13.57 -4.92
C LEU A 99 -12.26 -13.00 -3.55
N TYR A 100 -13.14 -13.11 -2.55
CA TYR A 100 -12.85 -12.68 -1.19
C TYR A 100 -11.61 -13.36 -0.60
N LEU A 101 -11.46 -14.68 -0.79
CA LEU A 101 -10.26 -15.41 -0.35
C LEU A 101 -9.01 -15.01 -1.14
N ALA A 102 -9.13 -14.75 -2.45
CA ALA A 102 -8.02 -14.26 -3.26
C ALA A 102 -7.54 -12.88 -2.78
N VAL A 103 -8.47 -11.94 -2.52
CA VAL A 103 -8.17 -10.61 -1.96
C VAL A 103 -7.58 -10.74 -0.55
N SER A 104 -8.13 -11.63 0.29
CA SER A 104 -7.62 -11.89 1.65
C SER A 104 -6.17 -12.40 1.64
N LEU A 105 -5.84 -13.30 0.71
CA LEU A 105 -4.49 -13.81 0.55
C LEU A 105 -3.55 -12.73 -0.01
N PHE A 106 -4.03 -11.93 -0.95
CA PHE A 106 -3.28 -10.78 -1.46
C PHE A 106 -2.97 -9.75 -0.35
N LEU A 107 -3.93 -9.43 0.51
CA LEU A 107 -3.73 -8.55 1.65
C LEU A 107 -2.72 -9.15 2.65
N ALA A 108 -2.75 -10.47 2.86
CA ALA A 108 -1.76 -11.15 3.68
C ALA A 108 -0.34 -10.97 3.13
N PHE A 109 -0.14 -11.19 1.83
CA PHE A 109 1.16 -10.97 1.21
C PHE A 109 1.57 -9.50 1.19
N SER A 110 0.63 -8.58 1.00
CA SER A 110 0.90 -7.13 1.08
C SER A 110 1.38 -6.73 2.47
N ALA A 111 0.76 -7.25 3.54
CA ALA A 111 1.19 -7.00 4.91
C ALA A 111 2.62 -7.49 5.16
N VAL A 112 2.95 -8.70 4.70
CA VAL A 112 4.31 -9.26 4.79
C VAL A 112 5.30 -8.46 3.97
N PHE A 113 4.92 -8.02 2.76
CA PHE A 113 5.74 -7.16 1.90
C PHE A 113 6.13 -5.86 2.60
N PHE A 114 5.15 -5.12 3.14
CA PHE A 114 5.44 -3.86 3.84
C PHE A 114 6.31 -4.10 5.07
N ALA A 115 6.02 -5.13 5.88
CA ALA A 115 6.83 -5.48 7.04
C ALA A 115 8.28 -5.82 6.64
N SER A 116 8.47 -6.56 5.54
CA SER A 116 9.78 -6.91 5.00
C SER A 116 10.56 -5.68 4.57
N VAL A 117 9.93 -4.81 3.78
CA VAL A 117 10.60 -3.64 3.21
C VAL A 117 10.93 -2.61 4.29
N THR A 118 10.02 -2.34 5.23
CA THR A 118 10.30 -1.40 6.32
C THR A 118 11.32 -1.93 7.32
N SER A 119 11.43 -3.27 7.48
CA SER A 119 12.48 -3.86 8.32
C SER A 119 13.89 -3.65 7.78
N VAL A 120 14.04 -3.54 6.45
CA VAL A 120 15.32 -3.30 5.77
C VAL A 120 15.61 -1.80 5.67
N GLN A 121 14.61 -0.98 5.36
CA GLN A 121 14.76 0.46 5.18
C GLN A 121 13.73 1.26 6.02
N PRO A 122 14.01 1.48 7.32
CA PRO A 122 13.10 2.20 8.21
C PRO A 122 12.80 3.64 7.78
N SER A 123 13.66 4.28 6.98
CA SER A 123 13.39 5.63 6.46
C SER A 123 12.14 5.71 5.59
N LEU A 124 11.65 4.57 5.07
CA LEU A 124 10.42 4.50 4.29
C LEU A 124 9.15 4.78 5.11
N TYR A 125 9.18 4.63 6.44
CA TYR A 125 8.02 4.94 7.29
C TYR A 125 7.50 6.35 7.01
N ARG A 126 8.39 7.36 7.01
CA ARG A 126 7.98 8.74 6.77
C ARG A 126 7.30 8.91 5.41
N LEU A 127 7.82 8.27 4.37
CA LEU A 127 7.23 8.33 3.03
C LEU A 127 5.86 7.65 3.00
N ILE A 128 5.74 6.45 3.60
CA ILE A 128 4.49 5.70 3.67
C ILE A 128 3.43 6.54 4.39
N PHE A 129 3.71 7.08 5.57
CA PHE A 129 2.75 7.89 6.32
C PHE A 129 2.33 9.15 5.56
N ILE A 130 3.27 9.88 4.94
CA ILE A 130 2.93 11.07 4.13
C ILE A 130 2.04 10.68 2.94
N ALA A 131 2.39 9.64 2.18
CA ALA A 131 1.59 9.17 1.06
C ALA A 131 0.20 8.72 1.52
N TYR A 132 0.11 8.06 2.68
CA TYR A 132 -1.15 7.61 3.27
C TYR A 132 -2.02 8.82 3.65
N VAL A 133 -1.46 9.84 4.30
CA VAL A 133 -2.19 11.08 4.61
C VAL A 133 -2.69 11.76 3.34
N VAL A 134 -1.86 11.87 2.30
CA VAL A 134 -2.28 12.47 1.02
C VAL A 134 -3.45 11.69 0.41
N SER A 135 -3.35 10.37 0.40
CA SER A 135 -4.42 9.47 -0.08
C SER A 135 -5.71 9.64 0.72
N ALA A 136 -5.60 9.68 2.05
CA ALA A 136 -6.72 9.87 2.98
C ALA A 136 -7.40 11.23 2.82
N VAL A 137 -6.63 12.30 2.64
CA VAL A 137 -7.18 13.63 2.36
C VAL A 137 -7.91 13.64 1.02
N ALA A 138 -7.27 13.11 -0.03
CA ALA A 138 -7.87 13.08 -1.37
C ALA A 138 -9.21 12.30 -1.37
N THR A 139 -9.24 11.10 -0.80
CA THR A 139 -10.44 10.27 -0.77
C THR A 139 -11.52 10.82 0.18
N SER A 140 -11.13 11.52 1.26
CA SER A 140 -12.08 12.25 2.12
C SER A 140 -12.71 13.44 1.42
N LEU A 141 -11.95 14.20 0.64
CA LEU A 141 -12.49 15.31 -0.16
C LEU A 141 -13.50 14.79 -1.20
N LEU A 142 -13.23 13.65 -1.82
CA LEU A 142 -14.19 12.98 -2.70
C LEU A 142 -15.45 12.55 -1.95
N GLY A 143 -15.31 11.99 -0.75
CA GLY A 143 -16.46 11.61 0.10
C GLY A 143 -17.32 12.79 0.51
N ILE A 144 -16.70 13.93 0.85
CA ILE A 144 -17.39 15.19 1.16
C ILE A 144 -18.12 15.72 -0.07
N ALA A 145 -17.44 15.76 -1.23
CA ALA A 145 -18.04 16.23 -2.47
C ALA A 145 -19.20 15.34 -2.93
N GLY A 146 -19.09 14.03 -2.70
CA GLY A 146 -20.15 13.04 -2.86
C GLY A 146 -21.37 13.35 -2.00
N TYR A 147 -21.15 13.51 -0.69
CA TYR A 147 -22.20 13.76 0.29
C TYR A 147 -23.01 15.03 0.00
N PHE A 148 -22.33 16.12 -0.41
CA PHE A 148 -22.98 17.39 -0.75
C PHE A 148 -23.48 17.47 -2.20
N HIS A 149 -23.35 16.40 -2.99
CA HIS A 149 -23.79 16.35 -4.39
C HIS A 149 -23.24 17.52 -5.24
N VAL A 150 -21.95 17.84 -5.05
CA VAL A 150 -21.31 19.06 -5.60
C VAL A 150 -21.26 19.07 -7.14
N PHE A 151 -21.29 17.90 -7.78
CA PHE A 151 -21.27 17.77 -9.24
C PHE A 151 -22.13 16.57 -9.73
N PRO A 152 -22.55 16.56 -11.01
CA PRO A 152 -23.27 15.42 -11.57
C PRO A 152 -22.44 14.12 -11.48
N GLY A 153 -22.99 13.07 -10.89
CA GLY A 153 -22.30 11.79 -10.67
C GLY A 153 -21.53 11.69 -9.33
N ALA A 154 -21.63 12.70 -8.46
CA ALA A 154 -21.04 12.69 -7.12
C ALA A 154 -21.55 11.54 -6.23
N GLU A 155 -22.74 11.00 -6.53
CA GLU A 155 -23.34 9.84 -5.86
C GLU A 155 -22.41 8.61 -5.85
N MET A 156 -21.49 8.48 -6.82
CA MET A 156 -20.48 7.41 -6.87
C MET A 156 -19.58 7.37 -5.62
N PHE A 157 -19.39 8.50 -4.93
CA PHE A 157 -18.57 8.60 -3.72
C PHE A 157 -19.37 8.45 -2.42
N THR A 158 -20.64 8.05 -2.54
CA THR A 158 -21.55 7.79 -1.43
C THR A 158 -22.21 6.43 -1.58
N LYS A 159 -22.56 5.81 -0.45
CA LYS A 159 -23.33 4.56 -0.44
C LYS A 159 -24.23 4.53 0.78
N TYR A 160 -25.52 4.26 0.58
CA TYR A 160 -26.54 4.31 1.63
C TYR A 160 -26.52 5.65 2.40
N ASP A 161 -26.45 6.76 1.68
CA ASP A 161 -26.36 8.14 2.22
C ASP A 161 -25.13 8.40 3.12
N ARG A 162 -24.13 7.51 3.09
CA ARG A 162 -22.87 7.66 3.83
C ARG A 162 -21.75 8.02 2.86
N ALA A 163 -20.87 8.92 3.27
CA ALA A 163 -19.63 9.19 2.54
C ALA A 163 -18.78 7.91 2.48
N ALA A 164 -18.47 7.47 1.27
CA ALA A 164 -17.61 6.32 1.00
C ALA A 164 -16.25 6.76 0.43
N GLY A 165 -16.16 7.98 -0.12
CA GLY A 165 -14.96 8.42 -0.83
C GLY A 165 -14.73 7.54 -2.05
N ALA A 166 -13.47 7.35 -2.44
CA ALA A 166 -13.10 6.43 -3.51
C ALA A 166 -13.08 4.95 -3.04
N PHE A 167 -13.94 4.55 -2.09
CA PHE A 167 -14.11 3.16 -1.65
C PHE A 167 -15.51 2.62 -1.99
N GLN A 168 -15.61 1.32 -2.22
CA GLN A 168 -16.86 0.62 -2.51
C GLN A 168 -17.78 0.49 -1.28
N ASP A 169 -17.23 0.58 -0.06
CA ASP A 169 -17.98 0.47 1.19
C ASP A 169 -17.53 1.51 2.24
N PRO A 170 -18.46 2.32 2.79
CA PRO A 170 -18.19 3.26 3.87
C PRO A 170 -17.56 2.62 5.13
N ASN A 171 -17.83 1.34 5.38
CA ASN A 171 -17.27 0.59 6.51
C ASN A 171 -15.79 0.24 6.32
N VAL A 172 -15.27 0.28 5.09
CA VAL A 172 -13.84 0.14 4.79
C VAL A 172 -13.15 1.50 4.83
N PHE A 173 -13.85 2.54 4.34
CA PHE A 173 -13.37 3.91 4.36
C PHE A 173 -13.09 4.43 5.78
N GLY A 174 -13.96 4.16 6.76
CA GLY A 174 -13.76 4.58 8.16
C GLY A 174 -12.42 4.11 8.76
N PRO A 175 -12.16 2.79 8.82
CA PRO A 175 -10.88 2.25 9.28
C PRO A 175 -9.66 2.74 8.52
N PHE A 176 -9.78 2.99 7.20
CA PHE A 176 -8.70 3.54 6.38
C PHE A 176 -8.23 4.92 6.88
N LEU A 177 -9.14 5.75 7.39
CA LEU A 177 -8.82 7.09 7.92
C LEU A 177 -8.20 7.09 9.32
N VAL A 178 -8.33 5.99 10.08
CA VAL A 178 -7.87 5.95 11.48
C VAL A 178 -6.38 6.19 11.59
N LEU A 179 -5.56 5.47 10.80
CA LEU A 179 -4.10 5.57 10.89
C LEU A 179 -3.56 6.94 10.42
N PRO A 180 -4.00 7.50 9.28
CA PRO A 180 -3.68 8.88 8.92
C PRO A 180 -4.14 9.90 9.96
N GLY A 181 -5.34 9.71 10.53
CA GLY A 181 -5.89 10.59 11.56
C GLY A 181 -5.05 10.59 12.83
N THR A 182 -4.67 9.43 13.35
CA THR A 182 -3.83 9.33 14.55
C THR A 182 -2.41 9.82 14.33
N TYR A 183 -1.88 9.74 13.11
CA TYR A 183 -0.56 10.27 12.77
C TYR A 183 -0.49 11.81 12.78
N LEU A 184 -1.61 12.49 12.56
CA LEU A 184 -1.69 13.95 12.52
C LEU A 184 -2.01 14.61 13.87
N LEU A 185 -2.39 13.81 14.89
CA LEU A 185 -2.64 14.25 16.26
C LEU A 185 -1.33 14.38 17.06
#